data_AF-A0A0U3KBY9-F1
#
_entry.id   AF-A0A0U3KBY9-F1
#
_cell.length_a   1.000
_cell.length_b   1.000
_cell.length_c   1.000
_cell.angle_alpha   90.00
_cell.angle_beta   90.00
_cell.angle_gamma   90.00
#
_symmetry.space_group_name_H-M   'P 1'
#
loop_
_entity.id
_entity.type
_entity.pdbx_description
1 polymer ?
#
loop_
_entity_poly.entity_id
_entity_poly.type
_entity_poly.pdbx_seq_one_letter_code
_entity_poly.pdbx_strand_id
1 'polypeptide(L)'
;MAIDSSAAGPERSSRGKIVMLVDNGVNGDSRVQKEARSAAEAGWDVVLLGKSPTKKSQKWWLGDAQVRLLHVPTPMHRRRHEYRRAVLRSPLAYPPGPLSEYRKQRMKAWRAELNVRSVEARRNGSSLGAVRLVPPRLLAKTLNKWVRFRAGRTEALAQRRKSMDSPLDRFTTAFWVRTMGDRAWRRLDPALWDFELAYGKVIDRLEPDVIHANDFRMLGVAARAKLRAEAKGRKVKLLWDVHEFLPGIKPWNPHPRWHIAQCGHEREYAKYADAVTTVSGTLAEMLVERHGLKALPEVVLNAPDAEVSPEQAAEPVPDLRELCGIGPDVPLAVYSGAAAPQRGLDIMVEGLPQLPGTHVAFVVLRPSSAYMQELKERAAELGVSDRLHILPYVPHYQVVPFLSAASVGVIPIHHWPNHEIALITKFFEYSHARLPFVVSDVKTMGEMVARTGQGEVFTAEDISDYVRAVKSVLADPAKYRAAYAREGLLENWTWEAQAEVLDGVYTRLTGAEPVKAQQPDSQVMA
;
A
#
# COMPACT_ATOMS: atom_id res chain seq x y z
N MET A 1 4.79 -39.11 5.93
CA MET A 1 3.80 -39.82 6.76
C MET A 1 2.63 -38.88 6.96
N ALA A 2 1.45 -39.32 6.53
CA ALA A 2 0.11 -38.71 6.63
C ALA A 2 -0.02 -37.21 6.28
N ILE A 3 -0.54 -36.99 5.08
CA ILE A 3 -1.25 -35.76 4.70
C ILE A 3 -2.60 -35.84 5.42
N ASP A 4 -2.82 -35.01 6.44
CA ASP A 4 -4.11 -34.96 7.11
C ASP A 4 -5.10 -34.17 6.25
N SER A 5 -6.13 -34.88 5.82
CA SER A 5 -7.31 -34.40 5.12
C SER A 5 -8.42 -34.23 6.14
N SER A 6 -8.65 -33.03 6.68
CA SER A 6 -9.94 -32.71 7.32
C SER A 6 -10.10 -31.21 7.59
N ALA A 7 -10.58 -30.52 6.57
CA ALA A 7 -11.54 -29.42 6.72
C ALA A 7 -12.22 -29.28 5.36
N ALA A 8 -13.13 -30.21 5.06
CA ALA A 8 -14.10 -29.99 4.00
C ALA A 8 -14.88 -28.73 4.39
N GLY A 9 -14.84 -27.71 3.53
CA GLY A 9 -15.69 -26.53 3.70
C GLY A 9 -17.16 -26.94 3.61
N PRO A 10 -18.08 -26.12 4.15
CA PRO A 10 -19.51 -26.42 4.11
C PRO A 10 -19.96 -26.67 2.66
N GLU A 11 -20.51 -27.85 2.37
CA GLU A 11 -21.21 -28.11 1.11
C GLU A 11 -22.45 -27.22 1.06
N ARG A 12 -22.38 -26.14 0.27
CA ARG A 12 -23.49 -25.24 0.01
C ARG A 12 -23.59 -24.99 -1.49
N SER A 13 -24.83 -24.86 -1.97
CA SER A 13 -25.12 -24.48 -3.36
C SER A 13 -24.52 -23.10 -3.61
N SER A 14 -23.47 -23.04 -4.44
CA SER A 14 -22.74 -21.81 -4.73
C SER A 14 -23.37 -21.10 -5.93
N ARG A 15 -23.56 -19.77 -5.85
CA ARG A 15 -23.98 -18.91 -6.97
C ARG A 15 -22.97 -18.87 -8.13
N GLY A 16 -21.78 -19.42 -7.88
CA GLY A 16 -20.64 -19.45 -8.77
C GLY A 16 -19.35 -19.23 -7.98
N LYS A 17 -18.23 -19.45 -8.63
CA LYS A 17 -16.90 -19.30 -8.02
C LYS A 17 -16.27 -17.96 -8.38
N ILE A 18 -15.92 -17.18 -7.37
CA ILE A 18 -15.17 -15.93 -7.50
C ILE A 18 -13.73 -16.16 -7.04
N VAL A 19 -12.78 -15.90 -7.92
CA VAL A 19 -11.36 -15.84 -7.56
C VAL A 19 -10.92 -14.39 -7.52
N MET A 20 -10.68 -13.87 -6.31
CA MET A 20 -10.20 -12.51 -6.09
C MET A 20 -8.67 -12.49 -6.08
N LEU A 21 -8.06 -11.49 -6.72
CA LEU A 21 -6.61 -11.37 -6.86
C LEU A 21 -6.12 -10.07 -6.23
N VAL A 22 -5.11 -10.13 -5.36
CA VAL A 22 -4.40 -8.95 -4.82
C VAL A 22 -2.88 -9.16 -4.87
N ASP A 23 -2.10 -8.07 -4.98
CA ASP A 23 -0.64 -8.12 -5.08
C ASP A 23 0.09 -8.09 -3.72
N ASN A 24 -0.66 -7.98 -2.62
CA ASN A 24 -0.20 -7.84 -1.24
C ASN A 24 -0.55 -9.07 -0.38
N GLY A 25 -0.26 -9.01 0.92
CA GLY A 25 -0.44 -10.11 1.86
C GLY A 25 -1.84 -10.28 2.45
N VAL A 26 -2.85 -9.55 1.96
CA VAL A 26 -4.23 -9.46 2.48
C VAL A 26 -4.34 -8.83 3.88
N ASN A 27 -3.45 -9.20 4.80
CA ASN A 27 -3.40 -8.64 6.15
C ASN A 27 -3.14 -7.12 6.11
N GLY A 28 -4.03 -6.35 6.72
CA GLY A 28 -4.00 -4.89 6.73
C GLY A 28 -4.66 -4.24 5.52
N ASP A 29 -5.16 -5.01 4.55
CA ASP A 29 -5.97 -4.53 3.43
C ASP A 29 -7.46 -4.75 3.75
N SER A 30 -8.10 -3.74 4.35
CA SER A 30 -9.48 -3.86 4.81
C SER A 30 -10.46 -4.01 3.66
N ARG A 31 -10.23 -3.37 2.51
CA ARG A 31 -11.15 -3.44 1.36
C ARG A 31 -11.24 -4.86 0.85
N VAL A 32 -10.11 -5.47 0.50
CA VAL A 32 -10.08 -6.82 -0.10
C VAL A 32 -10.59 -7.88 0.89
N GLN A 33 -10.35 -7.70 2.18
CA GLN A 33 -10.94 -8.57 3.21
C GLN A 33 -12.46 -8.49 3.22
N LYS A 34 -13.01 -7.28 3.23
CA LYS A 34 -14.47 -7.10 3.28
C LYS A 34 -15.15 -7.52 1.96
N GLU A 35 -14.51 -7.31 0.81
CA GLU A 35 -14.96 -7.84 -0.49
C GLU A 35 -15.11 -9.36 -0.45
N ALA A 36 -14.05 -10.05 -0.01
CA ALA A 36 -14.05 -11.50 0.03
C ALA A 36 -15.10 -12.04 1.01
N ARG A 37 -15.19 -11.45 2.21
CA ARG A 37 -16.16 -11.83 3.24
C ARG A 37 -17.61 -11.64 2.75
N SER A 38 -17.94 -10.44 2.29
CA SER A 38 -19.30 -10.10 1.85
C SER A 38 -19.75 -10.89 0.62
N ALA A 39 -18.86 -11.16 -0.34
CA ALA A 39 -19.18 -12.04 -1.45
C ALA A 39 -19.47 -13.48 -0.97
N ALA A 40 -18.72 -13.99 0.00
CA ALA A 40 -18.99 -15.32 0.55
C ALA A 40 -20.33 -15.36 1.32
N GLU A 41 -20.62 -14.33 2.12
CA GLU A 41 -21.91 -14.15 2.83
C GLU A 41 -23.08 -14.07 1.84
N ALA A 42 -22.88 -13.47 0.67
CA ALA A 42 -23.87 -13.44 -0.41
C ALA A 42 -24.02 -14.77 -1.17
N GLY A 43 -23.32 -15.85 -0.77
CA GLY A 43 -23.46 -17.20 -1.31
C GLY A 43 -22.52 -17.56 -2.46
N TRP A 44 -21.45 -16.78 -2.69
CA TRP A 44 -20.41 -17.12 -3.67
C TRP A 44 -19.35 -18.06 -3.08
N ASP A 45 -18.79 -18.96 -3.89
CA ASP A 45 -17.57 -19.70 -3.50
C ASP A 45 -16.35 -18.82 -3.76
N VAL A 46 -15.80 -18.21 -2.71
CA VAL A 46 -14.75 -17.20 -2.81
C VAL A 46 -13.38 -17.78 -2.46
N VAL A 47 -12.42 -17.61 -3.38
CA VAL A 47 -10.99 -17.82 -3.11
C VAL A 47 -10.23 -16.53 -3.34
N LEU A 48 -9.68 -15.95 -2.27
CA LEU A 48 -8.83 -14.76 -2.32
C LEU A 48 -7.35 -15.16 -2.41
N LEU A 49 -6.72 -14.82 -3.53
CA LEU A 49 -5.30 -15.06 -3.81
C LEU A 49 -4.48 -13.80 -3.52
N GLY A 50 -3.55 -13.90 -2.57
CA GLY A 50 -2.59 -12.84 -2.24
C GLY A 50 -1.14 -13.30 -2.37
N LYS A 51 -0.21 -12.38 -2.14
CA LYS A 51 1.24 -12.63 -2.16
C LYS A 51 1.76 -12.88 -0.75
N SER A 52 2.43 -14.01 -0.56
CA SER A 52 3.07 -14.32 0.73
C SER A 52 4.23 -13.37 1.01
N PRO A 53 4.34 -12.83 2.25
CA PRO A 53 5.51 -12.07 2.69
C PRO A 53 6.75 -12.96 2.85
N THR A 54 6.57 -14.29 2.86
CA THR A 54 7.64 -15.27 3.02
C THR A 54 7.77 -16.16 1.79
N LYS A 55 8.74 -17.09 1.82
CA LYS A 55 8.85 -18.13 0.79
C LYS A 55 7.81 -19.25 0.93
N LYS A 56 7.03 -19.24 2.00
CA LYS A 56 6.01 -20.26 2.29
C LYS A 56 4.63 -19.76 1.89
N SER A 57 3.83 -20.61 1.27
CA SER A 57 2.41 -20.32 1.07
C SER A 57 1.67 -20.40 2.41
N GLN A 58 0.61 -19.62 2.55
CA GLN A 58 -0.24 -19.60 3.75
C GLN A 58 -1.70 -19.72 3.34
N LYS A 59 -2.54 -20.27 4.22
CA LYS A 59 -3.96 -20.46 3.98
C LYS A 59 -4.74 -20.28 5.28
N TRP A 60 -5.84 -19.54 5.23
CA TRP A 60 -6.80 -19.40 6.32
C TRP A 60 -8.19 -19.07 5.75
N TRP A 61 -9.18 -18.93 6.63
CA TRP A 61 -10.55 -18.58 6.29
C TRP A 61 -10.89 -17.21 6.85
N LEU A 62 -11.67 -16.45 6.08
CA LEU A 62 -12.20 -15.15 6.45
C LEU A 62 -13.73 -15.22 6.27
N GLY A 63 -14.44 -15.53 7.36
CA GLY A 63 -15.80 -16.07 7.25
C GLY A 63 -15.78 -17.34 6.39
N ASP A 64 -16.69 -17.41 5.41
CA ASP A 64 -16.77 -18.51 4.45
C ASP A 64 -15.80 -18.34 3.25
N ALA A 65 -15.06 -17.23 3.15
CA ALA A 65 -14.09 -17.00 2.08
C ALA A 65 -12.73 -17.65 2.39
N GLN A 66 -12.13 -18.29 1.39
CA GLN A 66 -10.83 -18.93 1.56
C GLN A 66 -9.68 -18.04 1.10
N VAL A 67 -8.76 -17.69 2.00
CA VAL A 67 -7.56 -16.93 1.65
C VAL A 67 -6.38 -17.86 1.38
N ARG A 68 -5.65 -17.62 0.28
CA ARG A 68 -4.42 -18.33 -0.08
C ARG A 68 -3.33 -17.34 -0.47
N LEU A 69 -2.27 -17.27 0.32
CA LEU A 69 -1.07 -16.51 -0.04
C LEU A 69 -0.10 -17.38 -0.82
N LEU A 70 0.27 -16.93 -2.02
CA LEU A 70 1.17 -17.60 -2.93
C LEU A 70 2.59 -17.06 -2.79
N HIS A 71 3.59 -17.93 -2.84
CA HIS A 71 4.96 -17.48 -3.02
C HIS A 71 5.14 -16.94 -4.45
N VAL A 72 5.57 -15.68 -4.56
CA VAL A 72 5.92 -15.03 -5.82
C VAL A 72 7.43 -14.84 -5.88
N PRO A 73 8.19 -15.74 -6.54
CA PRO A 73 9.61 -15.51 -6.79
C PRO A 73 9.77 -14.25 -7.64
N THR A 74 10.71 -13.36 -7.29
CA THR A 74 10.90 -12.09 -8.02
C THR A 74 12.24 -11.98 -8.76
N PRO A 75 12.67 -12.98 -9.56
CA PRO A 75 13.94 -12.91 -10.29
C PRO A 75 13.91 -11.81 -11.37
N MET A 76 12.74 -11.41 -11.88
CA MET A 76 12.62 -10.38 -12.93
C MET A 76 12.57 -8.95 -12.40
N HIS A 77 12.58 -8.77 -11.06
CA HIS A 77 12.73 -7.44 -10.46
C HIS A 77 14.08 -6.79 -10.81
N ARG A 78 15.13 -7.62 -10.97
CA ARG A 78 16.41 -7.15 -11.51
C ARG A 78 16.35 -7.11 -13.03
N ARG A 79 16.82 -6.00 -13.59
CA ARG A 79 16.77 -5.74 -15.04
C ARG A 79 17.97 -6.39 -15.72
N ARG A 80 17.80 -6.84 -16.97
CA ARG A 80 18.86 -7.52 -17.76
C ARG A 80 20.20 -6.78 -17.78
N HIS A 81 20.17 -5.45 -17.85
CA HIS A 81 21.40 -4.65 -17.90
C HIS A 81 22.13 -4.59 -16.54
N GLU A 82 21.45 -4.87 -15.43
CA GLU A 82 22.05 -4.94 -14.08
C GLU A 82 22.88 -6.20 -13.89
N TYR A 83 22.56 -7.28 -14.61
CA TYR A 83 23.35 -8.51 -14.65
C TYR A 83 24.63 -8.38 -15.50
N ARG A 84 24.68 -7.42 -16.42
CA ARG A 84 25.76 -7.30 -17.40
C ARG A 84 26.83 -6.31 -16.97
N ARG A 85 28.09 -6.63 -17.24
CA ARG A 85 29.19 -5.68 -17.13
C ARG A 85 29.01 -4.57 -18.17
N ALA A 86 29.05 -3.31 -17.76
CA ALA A 86 28.97 -2.18 -18.68
C ALA A 86 30.36 -1.74 -19.14
N VAL A 87 31.07 -2.60 -19.88
CA VAL A 87 32.46 -2.33 -20.30
C VAL A 87 32.56 -1.01 -21.08
N LEU A 88 31.60 -0.74 -21.97
CA LEU A 88 31.56 0.49 -22.76
C LEU A 88 31.23 1.75 -21.93
N ARG A 89 30.35 1.64 -20.92
CA ARG A 89 29.93 2.81 -20.10
C ARG A 89 30.87 3.07 -18.91
N SER A 90 31.47 2.04 -18.34
CA SER A 90 32.39 2.13 -17.20
C SER A 90 33.37 0.93 -17.20
N PRO A 91 34.42 0.96 -18.03
CA PRO A 91 35.34 -0.18 -18.21
C PRO A 91 36.05 -0.58 -16.91
N LEU A 92 36.31 0.42 -16.06
CA LEU A 92 37.00 0.27 -14.78
C LEU A 92 36.09 -0.14 -13.63
N ALA A 93 34.76 -0.16 -13.80
CA ALA A 93 33.86 -0.73 -12.81
C ALA A 93 34.14 -2.24 -12.65
N TYR A 94 33.98 -2.74 -11.43
CA TYR A 94 33.85 -4.17 -11.18
C TYR A 94 32.59 -4.72 -11.86
N PRO A 95 32.59 -6.01 -12.26
CA PRO A 95 31.37 -6.73 -12.63
C PRO A 95 30.30 -6.61 -11.53
N PRO A 96 29.00 -6.64 -11.88
CA PRO A 96 27.92 -6.71 -10.91
C PRO A 96 28.11 -7.88 -9.95
N GLY A 97 27.83 -7.68 -8.66
CA GLY A 97 27.96 -8.72 -7.62
C GLY A 97 28.90 -8.31 -6.47
N PRO A 98 29.31 -9.29 -5.63
CA PRO A 98 29.99 -9.01 -4.37
C PRO A 98 31.47 -8.64 -4.51
N LEU A 99 32.04 -8.70 -5.73
CA LEU A 99 33.49 -8.56 -5.94
C LEU A 99 34.05 -7.21 -5.48
N SER A 100 33.28 -6.12 -5.65
CA SER A 100 33.66 -4.78 -5.17
C SER A 100 33.83 -4.77 -3.65
N GLU A 101 32.82 -5.27 -2.92
CA GLU A 101 32.84 -5.36 -1.46
C GLU A 101 33.93 -6.31 -0.95
N TYR A 102 34.05 -7.48 -1.57
CA TYR A 102 35.10 -8.45 -1.26
C TYR A 102 36.50 -7.84 -1.38
N ARG A 103 36.79 -7.12 -2.47
CA ARG A 103 38.10 -6.47 -2.65
C ARG A 103 38.35 -5.35 -1.65
N LYS A 104 37.33 -4.54 -1.33
CA LYS A 104 37.43 -3.52 -0.27
C LYS A 104 37.76 -4.17 1.08
N GLN A 105 37.05 -5.24 1.45
CA GLN A 105 37.27 -5.95 2.70
C GLN A 105 38.65 -6.62 2.75
N ARG A 106 39.08 -7.26 1.66
CA ARG A 106 40.42 -7.87 1.56
C ARG A 106 41.54 -6.84 1.74
N MET A 107 41.40 -5.64 1.18
CA MET A 107 42.38 -4.56 1.39
C MET A 107 42.38 -4.04 2.84
N LYS A 108 41.21 -3.99 3.50
CA LYS A 108 41.11 -3.65 4.93
C LYS A 108 41.83 -4.68 5.79
N ALA A 109 41.59 -5.97 5.54
CA ALA A 109 42.23 -7.08 6.26
C ALA A 109 43.76 -7.07 6.09
N TRP A 110 44.25 -6.97 4.85
CA TRP A 110 45.70 -6.96 4.59
C TRP A 110 46.40 -5.77 5.26
N ARG A 111 45.78 -4.59 5.26
CA ARG A 111 46.32 -3.41 5.97
C ARG A 111 46.30 -3.58 7.49
N ALA A 112 45.27 -4.22 8.05
CA ALA A 112 45.21 -4.52 9.47
C ALA A 112 46.32 -5.50 9.88
N GLU A 113 46.53 -6.56 9.10
CA GLU A 113 47.62 -7.51 9.30
C GLU A 113 49.00 -6.84 9.26
N LEU A 114 49.27 -6.01 8.24
CA LEU A 114 50.51 -5.25 8.16
C LEU A 114 50.71 -4.27 9.32
N ASN A 115 49.62 -3.76 9.91
CA ASN A 115 49.68 -2.92 11.09
C ASN A 115 50.10 -3.73 12.32
N VAL A 116 49.47 -4.89 12.55
CA VAL A 116 49.82 -5.82 13.65
C VAL A 116 51.28 -6.23 13.56
N ARG A 117 51.74 -6.70 12.39
CA ARG A 117 53.15 -7.07 12.17
C ARG A 117 54.13 -5.92 12.46
N SER A 118 53.70 -4.68 12.21
CA SER A 118 54.54 -3.52 12.51
C SER A 118 54.60 -3.16 13.99
N VAL A 119 53.51 -3.40 14.73
CA VAL A 119 53.47 -3.26 16.18
C VAL A 119 54.35 -4.34 16.82
N GLU A 120 54.27 -5.58 16.35
CA GLU A 120 55.14 -6.69 16.79
C GLU A 120 56.62 -6.39 16.54
N ALA A 121 56.98 -5.94 15.33
CA ALA A 121 58.36 -5.59 15.01
C ALA A 121 58.93 -4.49 15.92
N ARG A 122 58.10 -3.48 16.28
CA ARG A 122 58.47 -2.43 17.22
C ARG A 122 58.61 -2.95 18.65
N ARG A 123 57.66 -3.78 19.11
CA ARG A 123 57.70 -4.41 20.45
C ARG A 123 58.94 -5.29 20.62
N ASN A 124 59.35 -5.99 19.57
CA ASN A 124 60.50 -6.89 19.57
C ASN A 124 61.84 -6.17 19.28
N GLY A 125 61.87 -4.83 19.18
CA GLY A 125 63.09 -4.06 18.91
C GLY A 125 63.73 -4.31 17.54
N SER A 126 63.02 -4.93 16.59
CA SER A 126 63.58 -5.33 15.29
C SER A 126 63.50 -4.22 14.25
N SER A 127 64.56 -3.43 14.13
CA SER A 127 64.70 -2.38 13.10
C SER A 127 64.61 -2.95 11.68
N LEU A 128 65.26 -4.09 11.42
CA LEU A 128 65.18 -4.83 10.15
C LEU A 128 63.75 -5.30 9.84
N GLY A 129 62.99 -5.76 10.85
CA GLY A 129 61.60 -6.15 10.70
C GLY A 129 60.69 -4.97 10.32
N ALA A 130 60.93 -3.80 10.91
CA ALA A 130 60.20 -2.58 10.57
C ALA A 130 60.48 -2.10 9.13
N VAL A 131 61.74 -2.14 8.67
CA VAL A 131 62.12 -1.75 7.30
C VAL A 131 61.55 -2.72 6.26
N ARG A 132 61.57 -4.03 6.52
CA ARG A 132 60.98 -5.05 5.62
C ARG A 132 59.47 -4.87 5.39
N LEU A 133 58.76 -4.22 6.30
CA LEU A 133 57.34 -3.94 6.16
C LEU A 133 57.03 -2.66 5.36
N VAL A 134 58.02 -1.84 5.00
CA VAL A 134 57.80 -0.60 4.22
C VAL A 134 57.29 -0.90 2.81
N PRO A 135 57.93 -1.77 2.00
CA PRO A 135 57.42 -2.11 0.66
C PRO A 135 55.99 -2.68 0.64
N PRO A 136 55.62 -3.70 1.45
CA PRO A 136 54.26 -4.24 1.42
C PRO A 136 53.22 -3.23 1.93
N ARG A 137 53.57 -2.32 2.85
CA ARG A 137 52.66 -1.23 3.28
C ARG A 137 52.43 -0.21 2.17
N LEU A 138 53.46 0.15 1.41
CA LEU A 138 53.31 1.05 0.27
C LEU A 138 52.45 0.41 -0.82
N LEU A 139 52.69 -0.86 -1.16
CA LEU A 139 51.89 -1.63 -2.11
C LEU A 139 50.43 -1.76 -1.66
N ALA A 140 50.19 -2.04 -0.38
CA ALA A 140 48.85 -2.10 0.17
C ALA A 140 48.13 -0.75 0.09
N LYS A 141 48.84 0.37 0.29
CA LYS A 141 48.28 1.73 0.16
C LYS A 141 47.90 2.05 -1.29
N THR A 142 48.76 1.72 -2.26
CA THR A 142 48.50 1.99 -3.69
C THR A 142 47.36 1.12 -4.22
N LEU A 143 47.39 -0.20 -3.96
CA LEU A 143 46.31 -1.10 -4.34
C LEU A 143 44.98 -0.74 -3.66
N ASN A 144 45.01 -0.26 -2.42
CA ASN A 144 43.80 0.23 -1.76
C ASN A 144 43.22 1.46 -2.47
N LYS A 145 44.06 2.42 -2.89
CA LYS A 145 43.59 3.56 -3.70
C LYS A 145 42.95 3.08 -5.01
N TRP A 146 43.58 2.14 -5.70
CA TRP A 146 43.05 1.56 -6.94
C TRP A 146 41.71 0.83 -6.73
N VAL A 147 41.61 0.01 -5.68
CA VAL A 147 40.36 -0.69 -5.33
C VAL A 147 39.26 0.30 -4.97
N ARG A 148 39.55 1.34 -4.18
CA ARG A 148 38.58 2.40 -3.86
C ARG A 148 38.13 3.17 -5.11
N PHE A 149 39.05 3.50 -6.00
CA PHE A 149 38.71 4.16 -7.26
C PHE A 149 37.77 3.31 -8.12
N ARG A 150 38.11 2.03 -8.33
CA ARG A 150 37.25 1.10 -9.08
C ARG A 150 35.90 0.87 -8.40
N ALA A 151 35.87 0.77 -7.07
CA ALA A 151 34.63 0.68 -6.30
C ALA A 151 33.76 1.92 -6.49
N GLY A 152 34.35 3.13 -6.46
CA GLY A 152 33.65 4.37 -6.79
C GLY A 152 33.11 4.40 -8.22
N ARG A 153 33.85 3.87 -9.21
CA ARG A 153 33.34 3.70 -10.59
C ARG A 153 32.18 2.69 -10.69
N THR A 154 32.18 1.64 -9.87
CA THR A 154 31.07 0.69 -9.75
C THR A 154 29.85 1.35 -9.13
N GLU A 155 30.03 2.11 -8.06
CA GLU A 155 28.96 2.82 -7.38
C GLU A 155 28.35 3.92 -8.27
N ALA A 156 29.18 4.74 -8.93
CA ALA A 156 28.71 5.73 -9.89
C ALA A 156 27.93 5.09 -11.06
N LEU A 157 28.36 3.92 -11.55
CA LEU A 157 27.60 3.18 -12.57
C LEU A 157 26.26 2.67 -12.01
N ALA A 158 26.25 2.17 -10.77
CA ALA A 158 25.02 1.71 -10.12
C ALA A 158 24.03 2.88 -9.91
N GLN A 159 24.50 4.05 -9.50
CA GLN A 159 23.65 5.25 -9.36
C GLN A 159 23.09 5.71 -10.71
N ARG A 160 23.91 5.79 -11.77
CA ARG A 160 23.43 6.11 -13.13
C ARG A 160 22.39 5.12 -13.66
N ARG A 161 22.51 3.84 -13.31
CA ARG A 161 21.52 2.81 -13.66
C ARG A 161 20.22 2.94 -12.87
N LYS A 162 20.26 3.50 -11.67
CA LYS A 162 19.06 3.81 -10.90
C LYS A 162 18.35 5.05 -11.46
N SER A 163 19.09 6.11 -11.78
CA SER A 163 18.52 7.35 -12.32
C SER A 163 18.09 7.25 -13.78
N MET A 164 18.74 6.40 -14.59
CA MET A 164 18.43 6.19 -16.02
C MET A 164 18.27 7.51 -16.82
N ASP A 165 19.05 8.52 -16.45
CA ASP A 165 18.93 9.90 -16.93
C ASP A 165 19.64 10.16 -18.27
N SER A 166 20.47 9.22 -18.73
CA SER A 166 21.32 9.42 -19.91
C SER A 166 20.53 9.48 -21.22
N PRO A 167 21.02 10.17 -22.26
CA PRO A 167 20.38 10.22 -23.57
C PRO A 167 20.09 8.84 -24.18
N LEU A 168 21.00 7.88 -23.98
CA LEU A 168 20.81 6.50 -24.43
C LEU A 168 19.69 5.77 -23.66
N ASP A 169 19.54 6.07 -22.37
CA ASP A 169 18.48 5.47 -21.55
C ASP A 169 17.10 6.07 -21.91
N ARG A 170 17.04 7.37 -22.23
CA ARG A 170 15.85 8.03 -22.80
C ARG A 170 15.51 7.47 -24.17
N PHE A 171 16.48 7.39 -25.08
CA PHE A 171 16.31 6.81 -26.43
C PHE A 171 15.78 5.38 -26.35
N THR A 172 16.39 4.52 -25.52
CA THR A 172 15.95 3.11 -25.43
C THR A 172 14.56 2.99 -24.80
N THR A 173 14.15 3.89 -23.91
CA THR A 173 12.78 3.92 -23.40
C THR A 173 11.80 4.30 -24.51
N ALA A 174 12.08 5.40 -25.21
CA ALA A 174 11.26 5.88 -26.33
C ALA A 174 11.17 4.86 -27.47
N PHE A 175 12.27 4.18 -27.79
CA PHE A 175 12.31 3.10 -28.78
C PHE A 175 11.32 2.00 -28.44
N TRP A 176 11.32 1.50 -27.20
CA TRP A 176 10.38 0.44 -26.81
C TRP A 176 8.94 0.92 -26.78
N VAL A 177 8.66 2.11 -26.23
CA VAL A 177 7.31 2.69 -26.22
C VAL A 177 6.79 2.87 -27.65
N ARG A 178 7.61 3.38 -28.57
CA ARG A 178 7.20 3.61 -29.97
C ARG A 178 7.04 2.32 -30.77
N THR A 179 7.91 1.33 -30.57
CA THR A 179 7.87 0.08 -31.36
C THR A 179 6.88 -0.94 -30.82
N MET A 180 6.62 -0.96 -29.51
CA MET A 180 5.75 -1.94 -28.86
C MET A 180 4.42 -1.38 -28.38
N GLY A 181 4.26 -0.05 -28.32
CA GLY A 181 3.10 0.61 -27.73
C GLY A 181 2.96 0.23 -26.25
N ASP A 182 1.74 -0.06 -25.83
CA ASP A 182 1.45 -0.51 -24.47
C ASP A 182 2.19 -1.80 -24.08
N ARG A 183 2.51 -2.66 -25.05
CA ARG A 183 3.26 -3.90 -24.82
C ARG A 183 4.71 -3.67 -24.35
N ALA A 184 5.20 -2.44 -24.41
CA ALA A 184 6.53 -2.06 -23.97
C ALA A 184 6.81 -2.41 -22.49
N TRP A 185 5.77 -2.52 -21.65
CA TRP A 185 5.93 -2.92 -20.24
C TRP A 185 6.73 -4.22 -20.10
N ARG A 186 6.62 -5.17 -21.05
CA ARG A 186 7.38 -6.44 -21.05
C ARG A 186 8.90 -6.24 -21.08
N ARG A 187 9.36 -5.10 -21.60
CA ARG A 187 10.79 -4.70 -21.64
C ARG A 187 11.13 -3.72 -20.52
N LEU A 188 10.19 -2.85 -20.18
CA LEU A 188 10.39 -1.74 -19.25
C LEU A 188 10.24 -2.14 -17.78
N ASP A 189 9.37 -3.09 -17.46
CA ASP A 189 9.20 -3.68 -16.13
C ASP A 189 8.75 -5.16 -16.22
N PRO A 190 9.69 -6.09 -16.51
CA PRO A 190 9.36 -7.50 -16.64
C PRO A 190 8.92 -8.17 -15.33
N ALA A 191 9.06 -7.49 -14.18
CA ALA A 191 8.65 -8.01 -12.87
C ALA A 191 7.15 -8.34 -12.80
N LEU A 192 6.32 -7.75 -13.67
CA LEU A 192 4.91 -8.10 -13.80
C LEU A 192 4.68 -9.57 -14.21
N TRP A 193 5.64 -10.20 -14.91
CA TRP A 193 5.57 -11.63 -15.23
C TRP A 193 5.70 -12.53 -14.01
N ASP A 194 6.39 -12.08 -12.96
CA ASP A 194 6.58 -12.89 -11.76
C ASP A 194 5.21 -13.20 -11.11
N PHE A 195 4.28 -12.24 -11.12
CA PHE A 195 2.90 -12.44 -10.66
C PHE A 195 2.13 -13.41 -11.56
N GLU A 196 2.17 -13.21 -12.88
CA GLU A 196 1.51 -14.08 -13.85
C GLU A 196 1.95 -15.54 -13.70
N LEU A 197 3.25 -15.78 -13.54
CA LEU A 197 3.82 -17.12 -13.41
C LEU A 197 3.43 -17.80 -12.08
N ALA A 198 3.25 -17.02 -11.01
CA ALA A 198 2.87 -17.53 -9.70
C ALA A 198 1.36 -17.77 -9.58
N TYR A 199 0.53 -16.85 -10.09
CA TYR A 199 -0.93 -16.88 -9.91
C TYR A 199 -1.62 -17.68 -11.01
N GLY A 200 -1.17 -17.57 -12.26
CA GLY A 200 -1.90 -18.07 -13.43
C GLY A 200 -2.26 -19.55 -13.35
N LYS A 201 -1.31 -20.40 -12.94
CA LYS A 201 -1.57 -21.85 -12.78
C LYS A 201 -2.55 -22.17 -11.66
N VAL A 202 -2.61 -21.33 -10.62
CA VAL A 202 -3.54 -21.52 -9.50
C VAL A 202 -4.95 -21.13 -9.94
N ILE A 203 -5.10 -20.00 -10.62
CA ILE A 203 -6.39 -19.53 -11.17
C ILE A 203 -6.93 -20.57 -12.16
N ASP A 204 -6.11 -21.03 -13.10
CA ASP A 204 -6.50 -22.02 -14.11
C ASP A 204 -7.02 -23.34 -13.48
N ARG A 205 -6.51 -23.74 -12.30
CA ARG A 205 -6.97 -24.94 -11.56
C ARG A 205 -8.22 -24.69 -10.73
N LEU A 206 -8.40 -23.47 -10.25
CA LEU A 206 -9.56 -23.09 -9.46
C LEU A 206 -10.80 -22.97 -10.34
N GLU A 207 -10.63 -22.76 -11.64
CA GLU A 207 -11.75 -22.78 -12.58
C GLU A 207 -12.87 -21.80 -12.19
N PRO A 208 -12.56 -20.48 -12.05
CA PRO A 208 -13.55 -19.48 -11.66
C PRO A 208 -14.61 -19.25 -12.75
N ASP A 209 -15.76 -18.74 -12.31
CA ASP A 209 -16.77 -18.10 -13.14
C ASP A 209 -16.50 -16.59 -13.25
N VAL A 210 -16.00 -15.99 -12.17
CA VAL A 210 -15.57 -14.58 -12.09
C VAL A 210 -14.16 -14.48 -11.54
N ILE A 211 -13.32 -13.69 -12.20
CA ILE A 211 -12.04 -13.24 -11.66
C ILE A 211 -12.20 -11.78 -11.26
N HIS A 212 -12.01 -11.48 -9.97
CA HIS A 212 -12.03 -10.12 -9.44
C HIS A 212 -10.58 -9.65 -9.25
N ALA A 213 -10.13 -8.74 -10.11
CA ALA A 213 -8.76 -8.23 -10.11
C ALA A 213 -8.68 -6.92 -9.34
N ASN A 214 -8.07 -6.94 -8.15
CA ASN A 214 -7.80 -5.73 -7.38
C ASN A 214 -6.55 -5.03 -7.93
N ASP A 215 -6.77 -3.81 -8.40
CA ASP A 215 -5.77 -2.85 -8.85
C ASP A 215 -4.95 -3.24 -10.10
N PHE A 216 -4.13 -2.31 -10.59
CA PHE A 216 -3.50 -2.34 -11.92
C PHE A 216 -2.56 -3.52 -12.18
N ARG A 217 -1.97 -4.14 -11.14
CA ARG A 217 -1.07 -5.29 -11.30
C ARG A 217 -1.82 -6.58 -11.57
N MET A 218 -2.96 -6.78 -10.90
CA MET A 218 -3.71 -8.04 -11.02
C MET A 218 -4.57 -8.07 -12.27
N LEU A 219 -4.92 -6.91 -12.84
CA LEU A 219 -5.66 -6.79 -14.10
C LEU A 219 -5.06 -7.66 -15.22
N GLY A 220 -3.74 -7.57 -15.44
CA GLY A 220 -3.09 -8.35 -16.50
C GLY A 220 -3.04 -9.85 -16.21
N VAL A 221 -2.90 -10.25 -14.94
CA VAL A 221 -2.95 -11.66 -14.54
C VAL A 221 -4.34 -12.24 -14.82
N ALA A 222 -5.37 -11.50 -14.42
CA ALA A 222 -6.76 -11.88 -14.58
C ALA A 222 -7.17 -11.93 -16.06
N ALA A 223 -6.82 -10.92 -16.85
CA ALA A 223 -7.11 -10.88 -18.28
C ALA A 223 -6.48 -12.07 -19.03
N ARG A 224 -5.24 -12.43 -18.68
CA ARG A 224 -4.57 -13.59 -19.30
C ARG A 224 -5.18 -14.92 -18.85
N ALA A 225 -5.57 -15.05 -17.60
CA ALA A 225 -6.29 -16.23 -17.11
C ALA A 225 -7.66 -16.39 -17.80
N LYS A 226 -8.42 -15.30 -17.94
CA LYS A 226 -9.67 -15.26 -18.73
C LYS A 226 -9.43 -15.74 -20.16
N LEU A 227 -8.47 -15.16 -20.88
CA LEU A 227 -8.15 -15.57 -22.26
C LEU A 227 -7.75 -17.05 -22.35
N ARG A 228 -7.00 -17.58 -21.39
CA ARG A 228 -6.66 -19.01 -21.34
C ARG A 228 -7.88 -19.90 -21.09
N ALA A 229 -8.83 -19.46 -20.26
CA ALA A 229 -10.06 -20.18 -20.01
C ALA A 229 -10.99 -20.16 -21.23
N GLU A 230 -11.14 -19.00 -21.89
CA GLU A 230 -11.91 -18.85 -23.13
C GLU A 230 -11.35 -19.71 -24.26
N ALA A 231 -10.02 -19.79 -24.40
CA ALA A 231 -9.36 -20.68 -25.36
C ALA A 231 -9.64 -22.17 -25.10
N LYS A 232 -10.06 -22.53 -23.88
CA LYS A 232 -10.52 -23.88 -23.50
C LYS A 232 -12.04 -24.04 -23.56
N GLY A 233 -12.77 -23.05 -24.11
CA GLY A 233 -14.23 -23.07 -24.23
C GLY A 233 -14.98 -22.70 -22.94
N ARG A 234 -14.30 -22.22 -21.90
CA ARG A 234 -14.94 -21.76 -20.66
C ARG A 234 -15.31 -20.28 -20.75
N LYS A 235 -16.53 -19.95 -20.32
CA LYS A 235 -16.94 -18.55 -20.13
C LYS A 235 -16.49 -18.10 -18.75
N VAL A 236 -15.63 -17.08 -18.70
CA VAL A 236 -15.14 -16.49 -17.44
C VAL A 236 -15.28 -14.98 -17.54
N LYS A 237 -15.78 -14.36 -16.48
CA LYS A 237 -15.93 -12.91 -16.38
C LYS A 237 -14.78 -12.27 -15.61
N LEU A 238 -14.42 -11.06 -16.00
CA LEU A 238 -13.39 -10.25 -15.35
C LEU A 238 -14.02 -8.98 -14.80
N LEU A 239 -14.03 -8.86 -13.48
CA LEU A 239 -14.23 -7.59 -12.78
C LEU A 239 -12.87 -6.97 -12.49
N TRP A 240 -12.65 -5.74 -12.94
CA TRP A 240 -11.48 -4.94 -12.56
C TRP A 240 -11.87 -3.90 -11.52
N ASP A 241 -11.28 -3.98 -10.32
CA ASP A 241 -11.49 -2.98 -9.27
C ASP A 241 -10.32 -2.02 -9.18
N VAL A 242 -10.58 -0.73 -9.39
CA VAL A 242 -9.56 0.32 -9.50
C VAL A 242 -9.52 1.17 -8.24
N HIS A 243 -8.41 1.06 -7.50
CA HIS A 243 -8.25 1.72 -6.20
C HIS A 243 -7.64 3.11 -6.33
N GLU A 244 -6.83 3.35 -7.37
CA GLU A 244 -6.13 4.61 -7.57
C GLU A 244 -6.10 5.00 -9.06
N PHE A 245 -6.02 6.30 -9.34
CA PHE A 245 -5.62 6.80 -10.64
C PHE A 245 -4.12 6.59 -10.83
N LEU A 246 -3.75 5.44 -11.40
CA LEU A 246 -2.36 5.02 -11.64
C LEU A 246 -1.45 6.13 -12.24
N PRO A 247 -1.87 6.96 -13.21
CA PRO A 247 -1.02 8.03 -13.75
C PRO A 247 -0.66 9.10 -12.73
N GLY A 248 -1.53 9.31 -11.74
CA GLY A 248 -1.42 10.33 -10.72
C GLY A 248 -0.79 9.85 -9.41
N ILE A 249 -0.39 8.57 -9.31
CA ILE A 249 0.26 8.08 -8.09
C ILE A 249 1.70 8.58 -7.98
N LYS A 250 2.18 8.72 -6.76
CA LYS A 250 3.62 8.72 -6.50
C LYS A 250 4.15 7.31 -6.80
N PRO A 251 5.11 7.13 -7.73
CA PRO A 251 5.57 5.80 -8.11
C PRO A 251 6.07 4.98 -6.92
N TRP A 252 5.53 3.76 -6.77
CA TRP A 252 5.93 2.85 -5.68
C TRP A 252 7.37 2.34 -5.85
N ASN A 253 7.88 2.40 -7.08
CA ASN A 253 9.27 2.12 -7.39
C ASN A 253 9.91 3.38 -8.02
N PRO A 254 11.02 3.89 -7.47
CA PRO A 254 11.66 5.12 -7.95
C PRO A 254 12.29 4.96 -9.35
N HIS A 255 12.34 3.74 -9.90
CA HIS A 255 12.91 3.51 -11.22
C HIS A 255 12.06 4.20 -12.32
N PRO A 256 12.62 5.09 -13.17
CA PRO A 256 11.83 5.93 -14.09
C PRO A 256 10.94 5.19 -15.09
N ARG A 257 11.36 3.99 -15.50
CA ARG A 257 10.58 3.12 -16.41
C ARG A 257 9.41 2.40 -15.76
N TRP A 258 9.36 2.32 -14.43
CA TRP A 258 8.34 1.54 -13.73
C TRP A 258 6.95 2.09 -14.02
N HIS A 259 6.73 3.38 -13.78
CA HIS A 259 5.42 4.01 -13.94
C HIS A 259 4.90 3.94 -15.38
N ILE A 260 5.80 4.20 -16.36
CA ILE A 260 5.50 4.05 -17.79
C ILE A 260 5.06 2.61 -18.12
N ALA A 261 5.76 1.62 -17.56
CA ALA A 261 5.44 0.21 -17.77
C ALA A 261 4.11 -0.18 -17.13
N GLN A 262 3.83 0.25 -15.90
CA GLN A 262 2.57 -0.03 -15.22
C GLN A 262 1.40 0.60 -15.97
N CYS A 263 1.51 1.86 -16.40
CA CYS A 263 0.49 2.52 -17.22
C CYS A 263 0.26 1.81 -18.56
N GLY A 264 1.32 1.30 -19.20
CA GLY A 264 1.19 0.50 -20.43
C GLY A 264 0.54 -0.86 -20.18
N HIS A 265 0.86 -1.51 -19.07
CA HIS A 265 0.22 -2.76 -18.65
C HIS A 265 -1.27 -2.59 -18.40
N GLU A 266 -1.66 -1.55 -17.65
CA GLU A 266 -3.06 -1.19 -17.41
C GLU A 266 -3.82 -0.99 -18.72
N ARG A 267 -3.33 -0.10 -19.61
CA ARG A 267 -3.99 0.17 -20.91
C ARG A 267 -4.07 -1.06 -21.81
N GLU A 268 -3.06 -1.93 -21.81
CA GLU A 268 -3.11 -3.14 -22.62
C GLU A 268 -4.25 -4.09 -22.21
N TYR A 269 -4.52 -4.17 -20.91
CA TYR A 269 -5.42 -5.18 -20.36
C TYR A 269 -6.80 -4.67 -19.94
N ALA A 270 -6.99 -3.35 -19.78
CA ALA A 270 -8.27 -2.74 -19.38
C ALA A 270 -9.43 -3.17 -20.28
N LYS A 271 -9.19 -3.28 -21.59
CA LYS A 271 -10.19 -3.70 -22.58
C LYS A 271 -10.75 -5.13 -22.41
N TYR A 272 -10.14 -5.97 -21.58
CA TYR A 272 -10.62 -7.33 -21.32
C TYR A 272 -11.56 -7.41 -20.11
N ALA A 273 -11.68 -6.34 -19.32
CA ALA A 273 -12.62 -6.27 -18.21
C ALA A 273 -14.06 -6.27 -18.75
N ASP A 274 -14.92 -7.12 -18.17
CA ASP A 274 -16.36 -7.15 -18.48
C ASP A 274 -17.13 -6.13 -17.65
N ALA A 275 -16.63 -5.81 -16.45
CA ALA A 275 -17.09 -4.72 -15.61
C ALA A 275 -15.90 -4.08 -14.88
N VAL A 276 -16.11 -2.84 -14.44
CA VAL A 276 -15.13 -2.07 -13.69
C VAL A 276 -15.82 -1.46 -12.47
N THR A 277 -15.18 -1.55 -11.31
CA THR A 277 -15.55 -0.82 -10.09
C THR A 277 -14.42 0.13 -9.72
N THR A 278 -14.75 1.18 -8.97
CA THR A 278 -13.75 2.12 -8.47
C THR A 278 -14.23 2.83 -7.20
N VAL A 279 -13.42 3.72 -6.66
CA VAL A 279 -13.61 4.34 -5.34
C VAL A 279 -14.25 5.73 -5.37
N SER A 280 -14.43 6.33 -6.55
CA SER A 280 -15.10 7.63 -6.69
C SER A 280 -15.69 7.86 -8.07
N GLY A 281 -16.71 8.71 -8.16
CA GLY A 281 -17.33 9.11 -9.43
C GLY A 281 -16.34 9.82 -10.36
N THR A 282 -15.50 10.71 -9.83
CA THR A 282 -14.46 11.39 -10.64
C THR A 282 -13.45 10.40 -11.22
N LEU A 283 -13.02 9.39 -10.45
CA LEU A 283 -12.15 8.35 -10.99
C LEU A 283 -12.88 7.49 -12.03
N ALA A 284 -14.17 7.20 -11.84
CA ALA A 284 -14.99 6.48 -12.81
C ALA A 284 -15.00 7.19 -14.17
N GLU A 285 -15.22 8.50 -14.19
CA GLU A 285 -15.17 9.33 -15.41
C GLU A 285 -13.77 9.33 -16.06
N MET A 286 -12.72 9.50 -15.26
CA MET A 286 -11.34 9.47 -15.75
C MET A 286 -10.96 8.10 -16.36
N LEU A 287 -11.50 7.01 -15.82
CA LEU A 287 -11.28 5.66 -16.35
C LEU A 287 -12.01 5.46 -17.70
N VAL A 288 -13.23 6.00 -17.85
CA VAL A 288 -13.96 6.01 -19.11
C VAL A 288 -13.16 6.76 -20.18
N GLU A 289 -12.71 7.98 -19.88
CA GLU A 289 -11.93 8.79 -20.81
C GLU A 289 -10.62 8.11 -21.21
N ARG A 290 -9.88 7.57 -20.23
CA ARG A 290 -8.55 7.00 -20.44
C ARG A 290 -8.57 5.67 -21.20
N HIS A 291 -9.53 4.81 -20.90
CA HIS A 291 -9.56 3.42 -21.39
C HIS A 291 -10.67 3.14 -22.40
N GLY A 292 -11.53 4.13 -22.69
CA GLY A 292 -12.66 3.96 -23.60
C GLY A 292 -13.68 2.94 -23.08
N LEU A 293 -13.94 2.95 -21.77
CA LEU A 293 -14.88 2.01 -21.15
C LEU A 293 -16.30 2.26 -21.69
N LYS A 294 -17.05 1.18 -21.95
CA LYS A 294 -18.40 1.24 -22.53
C LYS A 294 -19.47 1.69 -21.54
N ALA A 295 -19.19 1.53 -20.25
CA ALA A 295 -20.09 1.88 -19.15
C ALA A 295 -19.29 2.64 -18.10
N LEU A 296 -19.98 3.51 -17.37
CA LEU A 296 -19.42 4.18 -16.21
C LEU A 296 -19.15 3.11 -15.12
N PRO A 297 -17.93 3.04 -14.55
CA PRO A 297 -17.65 2.15 -13.43
C PRO A 297 -18.56 2.38 -12.23
N GLU A 298 -18.96 1.31 -11.57
CA GLU A 298 -19.71 1.39 -10.31
C GLU A 298 -18.79 1.88 -9.19
N VAL A 299 -19.32 2.72 -8.29
CA VAL A 299 -18.56 3.25 -7.16
C VAL A 299 -18.78 2.38 -5.93
N VAL A 300 -17.71 1.78 -5.43
CA VAL A 300 -17.68 0.95 -4.22
C VAL A 300 -16.68 1.60 -3.27
N LEU A 301 -17.16 2.22 -2.20
CA LEU A 301 -16.32 2.92 -1.23
C LEU A 301 -15.58 1.94 -0.31
N ASN A 302 -14.44 2.36 0.28
CA ASN A 302 -13.87 1.63 1.41
C ASN A 302 -14.42 2.22 2.73
N ALA A 303 -15.69 1.90 3.01
CA ALA A 303 -16.46 2.36 4.15
C ALA A 303 -16.32 1.46 5.39
N PRO A 304 -16.42 1.96 6.63
CA PRO A 304 -16.51 1.12 7.83
C PRO A 304 -17.69 0.15 7.79
N ASP A 305 -17.56 -0.97 8.49
CA ASP A 305 -18.68 -1.89 8.74
C ASP A 305 -19.68 -1.21 9.69
N ALA A 306 -20.98 -1.28 9.39
CA ALA A 306 -22.03 -0.79 10.28
C ALA A 306 -22.26 -1.79 11.43
N GLU A 307 -22.18 -3.09 11.10
CA GLU A 307 -22.29 -4.19 12.06
C GLU A 307 -20.99 -4.98 12.11
N VAL A 308 -20.53 -5.30 13.32
CA VAL A 308 -19.38 -6.18 13.54
C VAL A 308 -19.87 -7.53 14.07
N SER A 309 -19.12 -8.60 13.81
CA SER A 309 -19.55 -9.93 14.26
C SER A 309 -19.60 -9.99 15.80
N PRO A 310 -20.42 -10.88 16.40
CA PRO A 310 -20.48 -11.03 17.86
C PRO A 310 -19.11 -11.30 18.50
N GLU A 311 -18.25 -12.08 17.83
CA GLU A 311 -16.88 -12.34 18.28
C GLU A 311 -16.03 -11.06 18.27
N GLN A 312 -16.13 -10.26 17.21
CA GLN A 312 -15.42 -8.99 17.10
C GLN A 312 -15.91 -7.96 18.11
N ALA A 313 -17.23 -7.93 18.37
CA ALA A 313 -17.85 -7.05 19.36
C ALA A 313 -17.43 -7.40 20.81
N ALA A 314 -17.13 -8.67 21.07
CA ALA A 314 -16.68 -9.15 22.38
C ALA A 314 -15.20 -8.82 22.66
N GLU A 315 -14.40 -8.54 21.64
CA GLU A 315 -13.01 -8.13 21.82
C GLU A 315 -12.91 -6.71 22.41
N PRO A 316 -12.19 -6.51 23.53
CA PRO A 316 -12.08 -5.19 24.14
C PRO A 316 -11.35 -4.22 23.19
N VAL A 317 -11.97 -3.06 22.98
CA VAL A 317 -11.35 -1.95 22.24
C VAL A 317 -10.41 -1.22 23.21
N PRO A 318 -9.11 -1.05 22.87
CA PRO A 318 -8.20 -0.25 23.68
C PRO A 318 -8.70 1.19 23.83
N ASP A 319 -8.49 1.83 24.98
CA ASP A 319 -8.86 3.24 25.14
C ASP A 319 -7.74 4.16 24.59
N LEU A 320 -8.08 5.00 23.60
CA LEU A 320 -7.13 5.92 22.96
C LEU A 320 -6.54 6.93 23.95
N ARG A 321 -7.33 7.47 24.89
CA ARG A 321 -6.87 8.47 25.86
C ARG A 321 -6.00 7.85 26.94
N GLU A 322 -6.35 6.64 27.39
CA GLU A 322 -5.52 5.87 28.32
C GLU A 322 -4.15 5.57 27.71
N LEU A 323 -4.09 5.15 26.45
CA LEU A 323 -2.83 4.93 25.73
C LEU A 323 -1.99 6.21 25.57
N CYS A 324 -2.63 7.37 25.56
CA CYS A 324 -1.96 8.68 25.58
C CYS A 324 -1.62 9.18 26.99
N GLY A 325 -2.13 8.53 28.05
CA GLY A 325 -1.95 8.97 29.44
C GLY A 325 -2.60 10.32 29.74
N ILE A 326 -3.72 10.66 29.10
CA ILE A 326 -4.41 11.96 29.24
C ILE A 326 -5.80 11.82 29.85
N GLY A 327 -6.26 12.89 30.52
CA GLY A 327 -7.60 12.96 31.08
C GLY A 327 -8.71 13.14 30.03
N PRO A 328 -9.99 13.02 30.45
CA PRO A 328 -11.15 13.12 29.56
C PRO A 328 -11.32 14.52 28.94
N ASP A 329 -10.94 15.58 29.67
CA ASP A 329 -11.11 16.96 29.24
C ASP A 329 -9.93 17.51 28.41
N VAL A 330 -8.87 16.72 28.24
CA VAL A 330 -7.69 17.14 27.46
C VAL A 330 -8.00 17.08 25.96
N PRO A 331 -7.88 18.17 25.19
CA PRO A 331 -8.13 18.14 23.76
C PRO A 331 -7.14 17.20 23.04
N LEU A 332 -7.66 16.28 22.23
CA LEU A 332 -6.88 15.32 21.47
C LEU A 332 -7.20 15.40 19.98
N ALA A 333 -6.22 15.81 19.17
CA ALA A 333 -6.27 15.73 17.72
C ALA A 333 -5.70 14.39 17.25
N VAL A 334 -6.43 13.66 16.39
CA VAL A 334 -6.01 12.32 15.94
C VAL A 334 -5.84 12.27 14.42
N TYR A 335 -4.80 11.56 13.99
CA TYR A 335 -4.65 11.08 12.62
C TYR A 335 -4.55 9.56 12.62
N SER A 336 -5.39 8.90 11.82
CA SER A 336 -5.34 7.46 11.56
C SER A 336 -4.91 7.15 10.11
N GLY A 337 -3.95 6.24 9.96
CA GLY A 337 -3.62 5.61 8.68
C GLY A 337 -2.14 5.63 8.32
N ALA A 338 -1.84 5.50 7.02
CA ALA A 338 -0.45 5.48 6.55
C ALA A 338 0.24 6.84 6.77
N ALA A 339 1.45 6.82 7.34
CA ALA A 339 2.28 8.01 7.51
C ALA A 339 3.30 8.13 6.37
N ALA A 340 3.31 9.30 5.71
CA ALA A 340 4.28 9.67 4.68
C ALA A 340 4.29 11.21 4.54
N PRO A 341 5.38 11.82 4.02
CA PRO A 341 5.45 13.27 3.87
C PRO A 341 4.26 13.88 3.12
N GLN A 342 3.81 13.26 2.02
CA GLN A 342 2.65 13.77 1.26
C GLN A 342 1.29 13.68 2.01
N ARG A 343 1.27 13.09 3.21
CA ARG A 343 0.08 13.03 4.08
C ARG A 343 0.02 14.19 5.07
N GLY A 344 1.06 15.03 5.15
CA GLY A 344 1.11 16.29 5.89
C GLY A 344 1.01 16.19 7.41
N LEU A 345 1.49 15.09 8.02
CA LEU A 345 1.41 14.93 9.48
C LEU A 345 2.28 15.95 10.23
N ASP A 346 3.30 16.50 9.58
CA ASP A 346 4.18 17.54 10.09
C ASP A 346 3.41 18.77 10.56
N ILE A 347 2.39 19.23 9.82
CA ILE A 347 1.59 20.39 10.21
C ILE A 347 0.92 20.21 11.58
N MET A 348 0.58 18.97 11.94
CA MET A 348 -0.04 18.66 13.23
C MET A 348 0.97 18.84 14.37
N VAL A 349 2.25 18.52 14.15
CA VAL A 349 3.33 18.73 15.11
C VAL A 349 3.75 20.20 15.15
N GLU A 350 3.89 20.84 13.99
CA GLU A 350 4.32 22.24 13.89
C GLU A 350 3.27 23.23 14.37
N GLY A 351 1.98 22.86 14.34
CA GLY A 351 0.89 23.65 14.89
C GLY A 351 0.73 23.54 16.42
N LEU A 352 1.26 22.49 17.07
CA LEU A 352 1.10 22.25 18.52
C LEU A 352 1.50 23.44 19.41
N PRO A 353 2.58 24.20 19.14
CA PRO A 353 2.92 25.38 19.93
C PRO A 353 1.80 26.45 19.99
N GLN A 354 0.92 26.50 18.99
CA GLN A 354 -0.19 27.47 18.90
C GLN A 354 -1.53 26.91 19.39
N LEU A 355 -1.55 25.64 19.84
CA LEU A 355 -2.69 24.90 20.36
C LEU A 355 -2.40 24.49 21.82
N PRO A 356 -2.48 25.43 22.79
CA PRO A 356 -2.11 25.17 24.17
C PRO A 356 -3.03 24.11 24.80
N GLY A 357 -2.45 23.16 25.53
CA GLY A 357 -3.19 22.06 26.16
C GLY A 357 -3.66 20.95 25.22
N THR A 358 -3.58 21.14 23.90
CA THR A 358 -3.93 20.12 22.91
C THR A 358 -2.80 19.10 22.74
N HIS A 359 -3.19 17.82 22.66
CA HIS A 359 -2.34 16.68 22.34
C HIS A 359 -2.61 16.20 20.91
N VAL A 360 -1.62 15.56 20.30
CA VAL A 360 -1.72 14.91 18.99
C VAL A 360 -1.45 13.42 19.11
N ALA A 361 -2.33 12.58 18.56
CA ALA A 361 -2.11 11.15 18.41
C ALA A 361 -2.00 10.74 16.95
N PHE A 362 -0.93 10.00 16.63
CA PHE A 362 -0.73 9.35 15.35
C PHE A 362 -0.95 7.84 15.49
N VAL A 363 -2.06 7.34 14.94
CA VAL A 363 -2.43 5.92 14.90
C VAL A 363 -1.95 5.35 13.56
N VAL A 364 -0.80 4.66 13.57
CA VAL A 364 -0.07 4.30 12.35
C VAL A 364 0.40 2.84 12.37
N LEU A 365 0.42 2.18 11.20
CA LEU A 365 0.86 0.78 11.07
C LEU A 365 2.35 0.58 11.42
N ARG A 366 3.19 1.61 11.20
CA ARG A 366 4.64 1.55 11.45
C ARG A 366 5.08 2.71 12.36
N PRO A 367 4.81 2.62 13.68
CA PRO A 367 5.19 3.64 14.67
C PRO A 367 6.69 3.99 14.65
N SER A 368 7.53 3.00 14.32
CA SER A 368 8.99 3.13 14.28
C SER A 368 9.55 3.49 12.89
N SER A 369 8.71 3.94 11.95
CA SER A 369 9.19 4.33 10.62
C SER A 369 10.04 5.61 10.66
N ALA A 370 10.94 5.79 9.68
CA ALA A 370 11.87 6.92 9.65
C ALA A 370 11.15 8.28 9.71
N TYR A 371 10.07 8.44 8.94
CA TYR A 371 9.26 9.66 8.97
C TYR A 371 8.63 9.93 10.35
N MET A 372 8.20 8.89 11.07
CA MET A 372 7.69 9.08 12.44
C MET A 372 8.80 9.49 13.42
N GLN A 373 10.05 9.04 13.22
CA GLN A 373 11.17 9.51 14.02
C GLN A 373 11.51 10.97 13.72
N GLU A 374 11.48 11.38 12.45
CA GLU A 374 11.66 12.79 12.05
C GLU A 374 10.61 13.69 12.75
N LEU A 375 9.34 13.25 12.82
CA LEU A 375 8.30 13.98 13.54
C LEU A 375 8.52 14.04 15.06
N LYS A 376 9.08 12.99 15.67
CA LYS A 376 9.46 12.99 17.09
C LYS A 376 10.60 13.95 17.38
N GLU A 377 11.63 13.95 16.53
CA GLU A 377 12.75 14.89 16.62
C GLU A 377 12.24 16.32 16.49
N ARG A 378 11.35 16.57 15.54
CA ARG A 378 10.71 17.88 15.35
C ARG A 378 9.90 18.32 16.57
N ALA A 379 9.13 17.43 17.19
CA ALA A 379 8.41 17.73 18.41
C ALA A 379 9.35 18.10 19.57
N ALA A 380 10.53 17.47 19.66
CA ALA A 380 11.55 17.79 20.66
C ALA A 380 12.16 19.18 20.43
N GLU A 381 12.46 19.53 19.19
CA GLU A 381 12.93 20.88 18.83
C GLU A 381 11.93 21.97 19.20
N LEU A 382 10.64 21.69 19.04
CA LEU A 382 9.55 22.61 19.34
C LEU A 382 9.15 22.62 20.82
N GLY A 383 9.72 21.74 21.65
CA GLY A 383 9.38 21.62 23.07
C GLY A 383 7.96 21.09 23.34
N VAL A 384 7.43 20.23 22.47
CA VAL A 384 6.06 19.68 22.55
C VAL A 384 6.01 18.15 22.61
N SER A 385 7.14 17.49 22.91
CA SER A 385 7.27 16.03 22.94
C SER A 385 6.28 15.33 23.87
N ASP A 386 5.94 15.94 25.00
CA ASP A 386 4.98 15.43 25.99
C ASP A 386 3.53 15.40 25.45
N ARG A 387 3.26 16.17 24.38
CA ARG A 387 1.94 16.27 23.74
C ARG A 387 1.83 15.47 22.45
N LEU A 388 2.89 14.78 22.03
CA LEU A 388 2.90 13.93 20.84
C LEU A 388 2.87 12.44 21.19
N HIS A 389 1.84 11.75 20.71
CA HIS A 389 1.59 10.33 20.95
C HIS A 389 1.65 9.56 19.64
N ILE A 390 2.41 8.46 19.59
CA ILE A 390 2.52 7.62 18.39
C ILE A 390 2.15 6.19 18.78
N LEU A 391 1.03 5.73 18.24
CA LEU A 391 0.34 4.51 18.63
C LEU A 391 0.28 3.51 17.45
N PRO A 392 0.28 2.20 17.72
CA PRO A 392 0.05 1.19 16.70
C PRO A 392 -1.40 1.24 16.18
N TYR A 393 -1.63 0.64 15.01
CA TYR A 393 -2.97 0.47 14.46
C TYR A 393 -3.77 -0.58 15.25
N VAL A 394 -5.09 -0.38 15.37
CA VAL A 394 -6.04 -1.39 15.86
C VAL A 394 -6.65 -2.16 14.66
N PRO A 395 -7.22 -3.36 14.85
CA PRO A 395 -7.98 -4.03 13.79
C PRO A 395 -9.06 -3.13 13.19
N HIS A 396 -9.35 -3.26 11.89
CA HIS A 396 -10.23 -2.31 11.17
C HIS A 396 -11.64 -2.17 11.79
N TYR A 397 -12.18 -3.26 12.36
CA TYR A 397 -13.48 -3.28 13.05
C TYR A 397 -13.46 -2.51 14.38
N GLN A 398 -12.29 -2.26 14.97
CA GLN A 398 -12.14 -1.45 16.19
C GLN A 398 -11.80 0.02 15.92
N VAL A 399 -11.46 0.39 14.68
CA VAL A 399 -10.95 1.75 14.38
C VAL A 399 -11.97 2.83 14.70
N VAL A 400 -13.24 2.64 14.33
CA VAL A 400 -14.31 3.62 14.59
C VAL A 400 -14.49 3.87 16.10
N PRO A 401 -14.77 2.86 16.95
CA PRO A 401 -14.89 3.09 18.39
C PRO A 401 -13.60 3.61 19.02
N PHE A 402 -12.43 3.15 18.56
CA PHE A 402 -11.13 3.63 19.04
C PHE A 402 -10.93 5.14 18.79
N LEU A 403 -11.29 5.62 17.60
CA LEU A 403 -11.15 7.03 17.23
C LEU A 403 -12.21 7.93 17.86
N SER A 404 -13.35 7.38 18.26
CA SER A 404 -14.46 8.15 18.87
C SER A 404 -14.06 8.87 20.17
N ALA A 405 -13.01 8.39 20.86
CA ALA A 405 -12.48 9.01 22.06
C ALA A 405 -11.71 10.32 21.80
N ALA A 406 -11.31 10.61 20.55
CA ALA A 406 -10.62 11.84 20.20
C ALA A 406 -11.54 13.08 20.26
N SER A 407 -10.94 14.27 20.27
CA SER A 407 -11.68 15.54 20.23
C SER A 407 -11.89 16.03 18.81
N VAL A 408 -10.90 15.84 17.94
CA VAL A 408 -10.95 16.22 16.53
C VAL A 408 -10.14 15.26 15.66
N GLY A 409 -10.72 14.81 14.54
CA GLY A 409 -10.00 14.08 13.50
C GLY A 409 -9.24 15.04 12.57
N VAL A 410 -8.06 14.67 12.08
CA VAL A 410 -7.28 15.51 11.16
C VAL A 410 -6.94 14.77 9.89
N ILE A 411 -7.18 15.43 8.74
CA ILE A 411 -6.83 14.96 7.39
C ILE A 411 -5.98 16.04 6.68
N PRO A 412 -4.66 16.10 6.93
CA PRO A 412 -3.83 17.21 6.48
C PRO A 412 -3.10 16.92 5.16
N ILE A 413 -3.74 16.20 4.24
CA ILE A 413 -3.03 15.67 3.07
C ILE A 413 -2.75 16.77 2.04
N HIS A 414 -1.63 16.67 1.33
CA HIS A 414 -1.23 17.71 0.36
C HIS A 414 -1.96 17.52 -0.97
N HIS A 415 -1.95 18.54 -1.83
CA HIS A 415 -2.47 18.45 -3.20
C HIS A 415 -1.66 17.44 -4.03
N TRP A 416 -2.30 16.30 -4.32
CA TRP A 416 -1.78 15.26 -5.20
C TRP A 416 -2.93 14.72 -6.04
N PRO A 417 -2.72 14.31 -7.30
CA PRO A 417 -3.81 13.94 -8.19
C PRO A 417 -4.82 12.93 -7.61
N ASN A 418 -4.35 11.92 -6.86
CA ASN A 418 -5.22 10.94 -6.21
C ASN A 418 -5.95 11.48 -4.97
N HIS A 419 -5.39 12.47 -4.29
CA HIS A 419 -6.03 13.12 -3.14
C HIS A 419 -7.17 14.05 -3.58
N GLU A 420 -7.11 14.57 -4.82
CA GLU A 420 -8.11 15.49 -5.36
C GLU A 420 -9.44 14.81 -5.75
N ILE A 421 -9.43 13.51 -6.01
CA ILE A 421 -10.51 12.82 -6.75
C ILE A 421 -11.32 11.83 -5.93
N ALA A 422 -10.94 11.54 -4.68
CA ALA A 422 -11.60 10.51 -3.88
C ALA A 422 -11.64 10.86 -2.39
N LEU A 423 -12.68 10.39 -1.72
CA LEU A 423 -12.73 10.33 -0.26
C LEU A 423 -11.89 9.16 0.21
N ILE A 424 -11.04 9.41 1.20
CA ILE A 424 -10.18 8.40 1.78
C ILE A 424 -10.85 7.73 2.98
N THR A 425 -10.45 6.51 3.32
CA THR A 425 -11.04 5.69 4.40
C THR A 425 -11.25 6.46 5.71
N LYS A 426 -10.25 7.21 6.18
CA LYS A 426 -10.34 7.95 7.46
C LYS A 426 -11.45 9.01 7.49
N PHE A 427 -11.87 9.52 6.33
CA PHE A 427 -13.00 10.44 6.22
C PHE A 427 -14.28 9.75 6.71
N PHE A 428 -14.50 8.52 6.24
CA PHE A 428 -15.63 7.69 6.66
C PHE A 428 -15.47 7.20 8.10
N GLU A 429 -14.26 6.82 8.53
CA GLU A 429 -13.99 6.41 9.91
C GLU A 429 -14.32 7.52 10.92
N TYR A 430 -13.88 8.77 10.67
CA TYR A 430 -14.22 9.90 11.54
C TYR A 430 -15.72 10.21 11.51
N SER A 431 -16.34 10.09 10.33
CA SER A 431 -17.78 10.32 10.19
C SER A 431 -18.61 9.32 11.01
N HIS A 432 -18.27 8.03 10.94
CA HIS A 432 -18.92 6.98 11.73
C HIS A 432 -18.59 7.06 13.23
N ALA A 433 -17.41 7.58 13.57
CA ALA A 433 -17.05 7.88 14.96
C ALA A 433 -17.80 9.11 15.51
N ARG A 434 -18.62 9.78 14.70
CA ARG A 434 -19.29 11.06 15.02
C ARG A 434 -18.30 12.11 15.53
N LEU A 435 -17.07 12.04 15.02
CA LEU A 435 -15.94 12.85 15.43
C LEU A 435 -15.86 14.05 14.48
N PRO A 436 -16.06 15.30 14.93
CA PRO A 436 -15.73 16.46 14.13
C PRO A 436 -14.30 16.41 13.62
N PHE A 437 -14.05 16.84 12.39
CA PHE A 437 -12.71 16.75 11.81
C PHE A 437 -12.33 17.99 11.02
N VAL A 438 -11.03 18.17 10.79
CA VAL A 438 -10.49 19.19 9.89
C VAL A 438 -9.82 18.54 8.69
N VAL A 439 -10.05 19.09 7.51
CA VAL A 439 -9.45 18.60 6.26
C VAL A 439 -8.69 19.72 5.56
N SER A 440 -7.60 19.37 4.89
CA SER A 440 -7.00 20.26 3.91
C SER A 440 -7.97 20.49 2.74
N ASP A 441 -7.78 21.59 2.02
CA ASP A 441 -8.59 22.05 0.88
C ASP A 441 -8.38 21.23 -0.42
N VAL A 442 -7.92 19.98 -0.30
CA VAL A 442 -7.99 19.04 -1.43
C VAL A 442 -9.45 18.86 -1.85
N LYS A 443 -9.68 18.96 -3.16
CA LYS A 443 -10.99 19.28 -3.74
C LYS A 443 -12.14 18.42 -3.22
N THR A 444 -12.03 17.09 -3.38
CA THR A 444 -13.14 16.17 -3.05
C THR A 444 -13.51 16.21 -1.56
N MET A 445 -12.53 16.29 -0.65
CA MET A 445 -12.81 16.32 0.80
C MET A 445 -13.27 17.70 1.26
N GLY A 446 -12.64 18.77 0.77
CA GLY A 446 -13.05 20.14 1.07
C GLY A 446 -14.51 20.39 0.66
N GLU A 447 -14.88 20.01 -0.56
CA GLU A 447 -16.26 20.11 -1.07
C GLU A 447 -17.24 19.26 -0.24
N MET A 448 -16.84 18.06 0.18
CA MET A 448 -17.69 17.20 1.02
C MET A 448 -17.89 17.77 2.42
N VAL A 449 -16.84 18.31 3.06
CA VAL A 449 -16.95 18.97 4.37
C VAL A 449 -17.84 20.22 4.27
N ALA A 450 -17.63 21.05 3.25
CA ALA A 450 -18.46 22.23 3.02
C ALA A 450 -19.95 21.87 2.82
N ARG A 451 -20.25 20.76 2.12
CA ARG A 451 -21.62 20.29 1.88
C ARG A 451 -22.27 19.63 3.10
N THR A 452 -21.49 18.98 3.95
CA THR A 452 -22.02 18.17 5.07
C THR A 452 -22.00 18.91 6.40
N GLY A 453 -21.09 19.88 6.59
CA GLY A 453 -20.94 20.62 7.84
C GLY A 453 -20.28 19.82 8.98
N GLN A 454 -19.65 18.67 8.68
CA GLN A 454 -19.04 17.77 9.67
C GLN A 454 -17.73 18.30 10.27
N GLY A 455 -17.22 19.43 9.77
CA GLY A 455 -15.87 19.87 10.07
C GLY A 455 -15.51 21.23 9.49
N GLU A 456 -14.23 21.55 9.56
CA GLU A 456 -13.63 22.75 8.98
C GLU A 456 -12.64 22.39 7.87
N VAL A 457 -12.49 23.30 6.91
CA VAL A 457 -11.49 23.20 5.85
C VAL A 457 -10.37 24.20 6.13
N PHE A 458 -9.13 23.80 5.88
CA PHE A 458 -7.96 24.68 5.92
C PHE A 458 -7.11 24.52 4.66
N THR A 459 -6.34 25.55 4.35
CA THR A 459 -5.41 25.58 3.20
C THR A 459 -4.26 24.61 3.43
N ALA A 460 -4.06 23.66 2.52
CA ALA A 460 -2.98 22.67 2.63
C ALA A 460 -1.63 23.36 2.86
N GLU A 461 -0.82 22.82 3.77
CA GLU A 461 0.51 23.33 4.12
C GLU A 461 0.52 24.71 4.83
N ASP A 462 -0.64 25.32 5.12
CA ASP A 462 -0.73 26.54 5.94
C ASP A 462 -1.00 26.23 7.42
N ILE A 463 0.06 26.34 8.24
CA ILE A 463 0.01 26.08 9.69
C ILE A 463 -0.99 27.00 10.40
N SER A 464 -1.07 28.27 10.01
CA SER A 464 -1.94 29.24 10.70
C SER A 464 -3.40 28.93 10.44
N ASP A 465 -3.73 28.57 9.20
CA ASP A 465 -5.08 28.19 8.81
C ASP A 465 -5.49 26.83 9.40
N TYR A 466 -4.57 25.87 9.47
CA TYR A 466 -4.76 24.61 10.20
C TYR A 466 -5.09 24.86 11.68
N VAL A 467 -4.30 25.70 12.36
CA VAL A 467 -4.52 26.06 13.77
C VAL A 467 -5.88 26.75 13.96
N ARG A 468 -6.28 27.65 13.04
CA ARG A 468 -7.62 28.27 13.04
C ARG A 468 -8.72 27.21 12.96
N ALA A 469 -8.62 26.29 12.01
CA ALA A 469 -9.63 25.24 11.81
C ALA A 469 -9.75 24.35 13.05
N VAL A 470 -8.63 23.90 13.62
CA VAL A 470 -8.63 23.09 14.84
C VAL A 470 -9.23 23.85 16.02
N LYS A 471 -8.86 25.13 16.23
CA LYS A 471 -9.47 25.96 17.28
C LYS A 471 -10.97 26.11 17.10
N SER A 472 -11.43 26.29 15.86
CA SER A 472 -12.85 26.45 15.54
C SER A 472 -13.65 25.18 15.85
N VAL A 473 -13.09 24.00 15.57
CA VAL A 473 -13.71 22.71 15.91
C VAL A 473 -13.72 22.46 17.41
N LEU A 474 -12.61 22.74 18.11
CA LEU A 474 -12.52 22.52 19.56
C LEU A 474 -13.37 23.51 20.37
N ALA A 475 -13.62 24.72 19.87
CA ALA A 475 -14.42 25.74 20.55
C ALA A 475 -15.93 25.42 20.53
N ASP A 476 -16.44 24.79 19.47
CA ASP A 476 -17.85 24.41 19.35
C ASP A 476 -18.00 23.05 18.63
N PRO A 477 -17.63 21.93 19.28
CA PRO A 477 -17.74 20.60 18.67
C PRO A 477 -19.21 20.20 18.43
N ALA A 478 -20.15 20.77 19.19
CA ALA A 478 -21.58 20.47 19.07
C ALA A 478 -22.15 20.92 17.72
N LYS A 479 -21.74 22.10 17.23
CA LYS A 479 -22.08 22.59 15.88
C LYS A 479 -21.77 21.57 14.79
N TYR A 480 -20.58 20.98 14.81
CA TYR A 480 -20.17 20.02 13.77
C TYR A 480 -20.80 18.64 13.99
N ARG A 481 -21.00 18.22 15.26
CA ARG A 481 -21.68 16.97 15.57
C ARG A 481 -23.15 16.97 15.15
N ALA A 482 -23.80 18.14 15.11
CA ALA A 482 -25.17 18.27 14.63
C ALA A 482 -25.34 17.79 13.18
N ALA A 483 -24.28 17.83 12.36
CA ALA A 483 -24.31 17.30 10.99
C ALA A 483 -24.68 15.80 10.94
N TYR A 484 -24.29 15.02 11.95
CA TYR A 484 -24.57 13.57 12.01
C TYR A 484 -26.00 13.24 12.43
N ALA A 485 -26.80 14.22 12.86
CA ALA A 485 -28.23 14.02 13.12
C ALA A 485 -29.07 13.99 11.84
N ARG A 486 -28.49 14.36 10.69
CA ARG A 486 -29.17 14.31 9.39
C ARG A 486 -29.31 12.86 8.93
N GLU A 487 -30.55 12.41 8.78
CA GLU A 487 -30.91 11.10 8.22
C GLU A 487 -30.25 10.88 6.85
N GLY A 488 -29.90 9.63 6.53
CA GLY A 488 -29.28 9.26 5.25
C GLY A 488 -27.80 9.63 5.07
N LEU A 489 -27.19 10.42 5.96
CA LEU A 489 -25.79 10.85 5.78
C LEU A 489 -24.80 9.69 5.85
N LEU A 490 -24.96 8.78 6.82
CA LEU A 490 -24.06 7.66 7.04
C LEU A 490 -24.52 6.35 6.40
N GLU A 491 -25.82 6.22 6.09
CA GLU A 491 -26.44 4.98 5.57
C GLU A 491 -25.75 4.48 4.30
N ASN A 492 -25.39 5.39 3.38
CA ASN A 492 -24.70 5.05 2.14
C ASN A 492 -23.17 4.94 2.28
N TRP A 493 -22.64 5.20 3.48
CA TRP A 493 -21.20 5.14 3.79
C TRP A 493 -20.88 3.95 4.70
N THR A 494 -21.65 2.88 4.61
CA THR A 494 -21.41 1.60 5.29
C THR A 494 -20.85 0.59 4.29
N TRP A 495 -20.09 -0.40 4.79
CA TRP A 495 -19.60 -1.48 3.94
C TRP A 495 -20.74 -2.30 3.35
N GLU A 496 -21.79 -2.55 4.12
CA GLU A 496 -22.97 -3.32 3.75
C GLU A 496 -23.64 -2.74 2.50
N ALA A 497 -23.82 -1.41 2.44
CA ALA A 497 -24.30 -0.74 1.24
C ALA A 497 -23.35 -0.90 0.04
N GLN A 498 -22.03 -0.92 0.27
CA GLN A 498 -21.06 -1.14 -0.82
C GLN A 498 -21.04 -2.59 -1.29
N ALA A 499 -21.25 -3.54 -0.39
CA ALA A 499 -21.33 -4.97 -0.67
C ALA A 499 -22.54 -5.29 -1.55
N GLU A 500 -23.69 -4.65 -1.32
CA GLU A 500 -24.87 -4.79 -2.18
C GLU A 500 -24.59 -4.33 -3.62
N VAL A 501 -23.90 -3.19 -3.79
CA VAL A 501 -23.47 -2.71 -5.12
C VAL A 501 -22.55 -3.72 -5.79
N LEU A 502 -21.56 -4.22 -5.06
CA LEU A 502 -20.58 -5.18 -5.58
C LEU A 502 -21.23 -6.53 -5.94
N ASP A 503 -22.13 -7.06 -5.10
CA ASP A 503 -22.89 -8.28 -5.41
C ASP A 503 -23.80 -8.10 -6.63
N GLY A 504 -24.40 -6.90 -6.78
CA GLY A 504 -25.15 -6.51 -7.97
C GLY A 504 -24.30 -6.60 -9.25
N VAL A 505 -23.02 -6.23 -9.19
CA VAL A 505 -22.08 -6.39 -10.32
C VAL A 505 -21.83 -7.87 -10.62
N TYR A 506 -21.55 -8.70 -9.62
CA TYR A 506 -21.35 -10.14 -9.82
C TYR A 506 -22.57 -10.82 -10.42
N THR A 507 -23.75 -10.49 -9.91
CA THR A 507 -25.05 -10.97 -10.39
C THR A 507 -25.25 -10.64 -11.87
N ARG A 508 -25.01 -9.39 -12.28
CA ARG A 508 -25.15 -8.98 -13.69
C ARG A 508 -24.12 -9.65 -14.61
N LEU A 509 -22.90 -9.89 -14.13
CA LEU A 509 -21.85 -10.53 -14.91
C LEU A 509 -22.16 -12.00 -15.21
N THR A 510 -22.74 -12.72 -14.25
CA THR A 510 -22.96 -14.17 -14.30
C THR A 510 -24.37 -14.56 -14.71
N GLY A 511 -25.36 -13.71 -14.47
CA GLY A 511 -26.78 -14.03 -14.57
C GLY A 511 -27.31 -14.92 -13.44
N ALA A 512 -26.55 -15.10 -12.35
CA ALA A 512 -26.95 -15.91 -11.20
C ALA A 512 -28.00 -15.19 -10.35
N GLU A 513 -29.11 -15.85 -10.00
CA GLU A 513 -30.09 -15.27 -9.09
C GLU A 513 -29.55 -15.14 -7.65
N PRO A 514 -29.98 -14.12 -6.87
CA PRO A 514 -29.64 -14.03 -5.46
C PRO A 514 -30.17 -15.23 -4.68
N VAL A 515 -29.37 -15.78 -3.76
CA VAL A 515 -29.90 -16.75 -2.79
C VAL A 515 -30.84 -15.99 -1.85
N LYS A 516 -32.13 -16.32 -1.84
CA LYS A 516 -33.05 -15.81 -0.81
C LYS A 516 -32.51 -16.23 0.56
N ALA A 517 -32.20 -15.28 1.42
CA ALA A 517 -31.84 -15.55 2.80
C ALA A 517 -32.90 -16.47 3.42
N GLN A 518 -32.49 -17.66 3.87
CA GLN A 518 -33.36 -18.50 4.69
C GLN A 518 -33.63 -17.73 5.98
N GLN A 519 -34.87 -17.28 6.17
CA GLN A 519 -35.33 -16.84 7.48
C GLN A 519 -35.08 -17.99 8.46
N PRO A 520 -34.47 -17.75 9.63
CA PRO A 520 -34.33 -18.80 10.63
C PRO A 520 -35.72 -19.34 10.97
N ASP A 521 -35.91 -20.64 10.80
CA ASP A 521 -37.15 -21.35 11.10
C ASP A 521 -37.61 -20.99 12.51
N SER A 522 -38.65 -20.18 12.59
CA SER A 522 -39.40 -19.91 13.81
C SER A 522 -40.40 -21.04 14.04
N GLN A 523 -39.90 -22.28 14.12
CA GLN A 523 -40.68 -23.44 14.51
C GLN A 523 -39.77 -24.47 15.20
N VAL A 524 -39.60 -24.34 16.52
CA VAL A 524 -39.88 -25.41 17.51
C VAL A 524 -39.93 -24.73 18.88
N MET A 525 -41.14 -24.48 19.39
CA MET A 525 -41.51 -24.45 20.81
C MET A 525 -43.04 -24.42 20.83
N ALA A 526 -43.62 -25.61 20.70
CA ALA A 526 -44.98 -25.93 21.10
C ALA A 526 -44.88 -27.16 22.01
#